data_AF-A0A7J5QTN4-F1
#
_entry.id   AF-A0A7J5QTN4-F1
#
_cell.length_a   1.000
_cell.length_b   1.000
_cell.length_c   1.000
_cell.angle_alpha   90.00
_cell.angle_beta   90.00
_cell.angle_gamma   90.00
#
_symmetry.space_group_name_H-M   'P 1'
#
loop_
_entity.id
_entity.type
_entity.pdbx_description
1 polymer ?
#
loop_
_entity_poly.entity_id
_entity_poly.type
_entity_poly.pdbx_seq_one_letter_code
_entity_poly.pdbx_strand_id
1 'polypeptide(L)'
;MAPKTEQKIYVGIGLDFETGGLDCRECACTQIALQAVRFDTWQVFDRYQAYIAPYGKQDAGLPRRKVLRTRHEQAKEPEYVPMKYEQTALDYSAITMEMLRTQGVDMKKVAGEVIAFAKRSTLSKGYQCKPVLVGQNIAFDIGFLQQLMNYAGLAAEFEKTFSGTRDYYGNFQPHYIDTLAVGRLAFAADPEVTSYKLELVASKLGVELDDAHDAAADVTATLDILGVYTSRLRQTEGAAIAMQKKEKTRKYFKI
;
A
#
# COMPACT_ATOMS: atom_id res chain seq x y z
N MET A 1 -6.83 -41.90 -3.72
CA MET A 1 -7.39 -40.60 -4.16
C MET A 1 -6.23 -39.63 -4.29
N ALA A 2 -5.95 -39.12 -5.49
CA ALA A 2 -5.05 -37.97 -5.61
C ALA A 2 -5.66 -36.81 -4.79
N PRO A 3 -4.87 -36.08 -3.99
CA PRO A 3 -5.40 -34.96 -3.22
C PRO A 3 -6.03 -33.97 -4.20
N LYS A 4 -7.34 -33.70 -4.06
CA LYS A 4 -8.00 -32.61 -4.76
C LYS A 4 -7.27 -31.34 -4.34
N THR A 5 -6.42 -30.82 -5.23
CA THR A 5 -5.69 -29.58 -5.00
C THR A 5 -6.72 -28.48 -5.17
N GLU A 6 -7.27 -27.97 -4.06
CA GLU A 6 -8.11 -26.79 -4.10
C GLU A 6 -7.24 -25.62 -4.55
N GLN A 7 -7.58 -25.03 -5.70
CA GLN A 7 -6.81 -23.93 -6.27
C GLN A 7 -6.93 -22.73 -5.34
N LYS A 8 -5.80 -22.32 -4.76
CA LYS A 8 -5.72 -21.12 -3.93
C LYS A 8 -5.73 -19.89 -4.84
N ILE A 9 -6.62 -18.94 -4.56
CA ILE A 9 -6.69 -17.66 -5.24
C ILE A 9 -5.93 -16.64 -4.39
N TYR A 10 -4.85 -16.09 -4.96
CA TYR A 10 -4.08 -15.01 -4.36
C TYR A 10 -4.57 -13.67 -4.87
N VAL A 11 -4.61 -12.68 -3.97
CA VAL A 11 -5.17 -11.35 -4.24
C VAL A 11 -4.13 -10.28 -3.91
N GLY A 12 -4.02 -9.30 -4.80
CA GLY A 12 -3.35 -8.04 -4.56
C GLY A 12 -4.38 -6.96 -4.21
N ILE A 13 -4.00 -6.02 -3.35
CA ILE A 13 -4.76 -4.80 -3.11
C ILE A 13 -3.89 -3.63 -3.58
N GLY A 14 -4.25 -3.07 -4.73
CA GLY A 14 -3.76 -1.79 -5.19
C GLY A 14 -4.15 -0.71 -4.18
N LEU A 15 -3.18 0.12 -3.79
CA LEU A 15 -3.34 1.18 -2.80
C LEU A 15 -2.58 2.41 -3.25
N ASP A 16 -3.22 3.56 -3.12
CA ASP A 16 -2.61 4.87 -3.25
C ASP A 16 -3.29 5.87 -2.31
N PHE A 17 -2.52 6.82 -1.80
CA PHE A 17 -3.01 7.92 -0.99
C PHE A 17 -2.65 9.26 -1.61
N GLU A 18 -3.63 10.17 -1.62
CA GLU A 18 -3.29 11.59 -1.53
C GLU A 18 -3.06 11.97 -0.07
N THR A 19 -2.12 12.89 0.15
CA THR A 19 -1.65 13.25 1.48
C THR A 19 -1.49 14.75 1.64
N GLY A 20 -1.53 15.23 2.89
CA GLY A 20 -1.29 16.62 3.24
C GLY A 20 0.20 17.01 3.24
N GLY A 21 1.09 16.16 2.74
CA GLY A 21 2.54 16.36 2.74
C GLY A 21 3.29 15.03 2.82
N LEU A 22 4.63 15.08 2.80
CA LEU A 22 5.44 13.86 2.56
C LEU A 22 5.79 13.05 3.81
N ASP A 23 5.64 13.61 5.02
CA ASP A 23 6.00 12.92 6.27
C ASP A 23 4.75 12.35 6.97
N CYS A 24 4.60 11.02 6.92
CA CYS A 24 3.51 10.29 7.56
C CYS A 24 3.50 10.36 9.11
N ARG A 25 4.42 11.08 9.75
CA ARG A 25 4.36 11.36 11.20
C ARG A 25 3.71 12.69 11.51
N GLU A 26 3.64 13.56 10.51
CA GLU A 26 3.26 14.96 10.65
C GLU A 26 2.06 15.34 9.78
N CYS A 27 1.92 14.73 8.61
CA CYS A 27 0.95 15.08 7.58
C CYS A 27 -0.23 14.11 7.57
N ALA A 28 -1.41 14.61 7.20
CA ALA A 28 -2.63 13.80 7.15
C ALA A 28 -2.73 12.98 5.85
N CYS A 29 -3.50 11.90 5.88
CA CYS A 29 -4.10 11.33 4.67
C CYS A 29 -5.27 12.23 4.24
N THR A 30 -5.42 12.49 2.94
CA THR A 30 -6.50 13.33 2.39
C THR A 30 -7.47 12.53 1.51
N GLN A 31 -6.96 11.57 0.74
CA GLN A 31 -7.75 10.60 -0.03
C GLN A 31 -7.10 9.23 0.08
N ILE A 32 -7.90 8.17 0.01
CA ILE A 32 -7.43 6.80 -0.15
C ILE A 32 -8.19 6.16 -1.31
N ALA A 33 -7.48 5.39 -2.14
CA ALA A 33 -8.07 4.50 -3.12
C ALA A 33 -7.55 3.07 -2.95
N LEU A 34 -8.45 2.10 -3.11
CA LEU A 34 -8.17 0.67 -3.04
C LEU A 34 -8.81 -0.05 -4.22
N GLN A 35 -8.09 -0.98 -4.83
CA GLN A 35 -8.65 -1.92 -5.81
C GLN A 35 -8.13 -3.33 -5.57
N ALA A 36 -9.04 -4.31 -5.53
CA ALA A 36 -8.68 -5.70 -5.32
C ALA A 36 -8.54 -6.41 -6.67
N VAL A 37 -7.38 -7.03 -6.90
CA VAL A 37 -7.07 -7.76 -8.13
C VAL A 37 -6.75 -9.21 -7.82
N ARG A 38 -7.30 -10.13 -8.61
CA ARG A 38 -6.91 -11.53 -8.57
C ARG A 38 -5.60 -11.73 -9.32
N PHE A 39 -4.60 -12.31 -8.67
CA PHE A 39 -3.33 -12.54 -9.37
C PHE A 39 -3.45 -13.58 -10.47
N ASP A 40 -4.29 -14.62 -10.35
CA ASP A 40 -4.39 -15.68 -11.37
C ASP A 40 -4.94 -15.17 -12.72
N THR A 41 -5.97 -14.34 -12.68
CA THR A 41 -6.75 -13.87 -13.83
C THR A 41 -6.50 -12.41 -14.19
N TRP A 42 -5.83 -11.67 -13.30
CA TRP A 42 -5.70 -10.21 -13.36
C TRP A 42 -7.03 -9.44 -13.33
N GLN A 43 -8.11 -10.09 -12.92
CA GLN A 43 -9.41 -9.45 -12.80
C GLN A 43 -9.45 -8.54 -11.56
N VAL A 44 -9.68 -7.25 -11.77
CA VAL A 44 -10.11 -6.32 -10.71
C VAL A 44 -11.57 -6.57 -10.39
N PHE A 45 -11.91 -6.77 -9.12
CA PHE A 45 -13.26 -7.23 -8.72
C PHE A 45 -13.91 -6.45 -7.58
N ASP A 46 -13.17 -5.58 -6.90
CA ASP A 46 -13.71 -4.69 -5.86
C ASP A 46 -12.92 -3.38 -5.84
N ARG A 47 -13.58 -2.28 -5.49
CA ARG A 47 -13.01 -0.92 -5.43
C ARG A 47 -13.54 -0.18 -4.21
N TYR A 48 -12.71 0.66 -3.61
CA TYR A 48 -13.11 1.55 -2.53
C TYR A 48 -12.32 2.85 -2.62
N GLN A 49 -13.00 3.97 -2.39
CA GLN A 49 -12.37 5.29 -2.37
C GLN A 49 -13.04 6.16 -1.31
N ALA A 50 -12.26 7.02 -0.67
CA ALA A 50 -12.80 8.01 0.26
C ALA A 50 -11.85 9.21 0.40
N TYR A 51 -12.41 10.41 0.46
CA TYR A 51 -11.74 11.54 1.09
C TYR A 51 -11.79 11.36 2.62
N ILE A 52 -10.77 11.89 3.31
CA ILE A 52 -10.64 11.76 4.75
C ILE A 52 -10.82 13.15 5.39
N ALA A 53 -11.78 13.25 6.32
CA ALA A 53 -12.06 14.50 7.02
C ALA A 53 -10.84 14.96 7.84
N PRO A 54 -10.63 16.28 8.02
CA PRO A 54 -9.47 16.75 8.78
C PRO A 54 -9.43 16.20 10.21
N TYR A 55 -8.25 15.74 10.63
CA TYR A 55 -8.07 15.10 11.94
C TYR A 55 -6.81 15.57 12.67
N GLY A 56 -6.77 15.30 13.97
CA GLY A 56 -5.62 15.60 14.83
C GLY A 56 -4.75 14.38 15.10
N LYS A 57 -3.50 14.64 15.49
CA LYS A 57 -2.55 13.63 15.97
C LYS A 57 -3.18 12.81 17.09
N GLN A 58 -3.16 11.49 16.94
CA GLN A 58 -3.62 10.56 17.97
C GLN A 58 -2.44 10.05 18.80
N ASP A 59 -2.71 9.68 20.05
CA ASP A 59 -1.72 8.94 20.85
C ASP A 59 -1.67 7.49 20.37
N ALA A 60 -0.73 7.22 19.47
CA ALA A 60 -0.65 5.99 18.70
C ALA A 60 0.24 4.92 19.36
N GLY A 61 0.57 5.06 20.64
CA GLY A 61 1.45 4.13 21.35
C GLY A 61 2.91 4.15 20.89
N LEU A 62 3.29 5.09 20.02
CA LEU A 62 4.68 5.30 19.61
C LEU A 62 5.52 5.71 20.84
N PRO A 63 6.74 5.16 21.00
CA PRO A 63 7.59 5.47 22.14
C PRO A 63 7.94 6.96 22.17
N ARG A 64 7.27 7.71 23.07
CA ARG A 64 7.59 9.11 23.32
C ARG A 64 8.81 9.20 24.22
N ARG A 65 9.72 10.13 23.93
CA ARG A 65 10.78 10.52 24.85
C ARG A 65 10.10 10.97 26.15
N LYS A 66 10.30 10.23 27.25
CA LYS A 66 9.72 10.57 28.55
C LYS A 66 10.33 11.88 29.02
N VAL A 67 9.58 12.97 28.88
CA VAL A 67 9.93 14.27 29.47
C VAL A 67 9.29 14.31 30.85
N LEU A 68 10.08 14.69 31.87
CA LEU A 68 9.57 14.83 33.23
C LEU A 68 8.54 15.97 33.24
N ARG A 69 7.26 15.64 33.41
CA ARG A 69 6.17 16.63 33.51
C ARG A 69 5.76 16.82 34.97
N THR A 70 5.52 18.06 35.37
CA THR A 70 4.99 18.43 36.69
C THR A 70 3.56 17.91 36.88
N ARG A 71 3.09 17.78 38.13
CA ARG A 71 1.71 17.34 38.43
C ARG A 71 0.64 18.21 37.76
N HIS A 72 0.92 19.49 37.55
CA HIS A 72 0.00 20.42 36.88
C HIS A 72 -0.06 20.18 35.36
N GLU A 73 1.06 19.82 34.73
CA GLU A 73 1.12 19.49 33.30
C GLU A 73 0.51 18.11 32.97
N GLN A 74 0.46 17.20 33.94
CA GLN A 74 -0.20 15.89 33.79
C GLN A 74 -1.72 15.99 33.92
N ALA A 75 -2.23 17.04 34.57
CA ALA A 75 -3.66 17.27 34.78
C ALA A 75 -4.32 18.05 33.61
N LYS A 76 -3.55 18.57 32.66
CA LYS A 76 -4.08 19.19 31.45
C LYS A 76 -4.54 18.12 30.47
N GLU A 77 -5.75 18.28 29.93
CA GLU A 77 -6.21 17.45 28.81
C GLU A 77 -5.19 17.52 27.65
N PRO A 78 -4.98 16.43 26.90
CA PRO A 78 -4.08 16.45 25.76
C PRO A 78 -4.54 17.53 24.79
N GLU A 79 -3.66 18.50 24.53
CA GLU A 79 -3.91 19.55 23.55
C GLU A 79 -4.21 18.91 22.18
N TYR A 80 -5.30 19.33 21.55
CA TYR A 80 -5.61 18.90 20.19
C TYR A 80 -4.55 19.47 19.25
N VAL A 81 -3.72 18.60 18.68
CA VAL A 81 -2.71 18.98 17.69
C VAL A 81 -3.21 18.52 16.33
N PRO A 82 -3.55 19.44 15.40
CA PRO A 82 -3.97 19.05 14.06
C PRO A 82 -2.83 18.38 13.29
N MET A 83 -3.18 17.49 12.36
CA MET A 83 -2.25 17.03 11.33
C MET A 83 -1.93 18.18 10.37
N LYS A 84 -0.78 18.11 9.69
CA LYS A 84 -0.38 19.11 8.69
C LYS A 84 -1.05 18.86 7.35
N TYR A 85 -1.39 19.98 6.71
CA TYR A 85 -1.89 20.08 5.34
C TYR A 85 -1.07 21.18 4.65
N GLU A 86 -0.06 20.78 3.90
CA GLU A 86 0.82 21.68 3.17
C GLU A 86 0.14 22.12 1.87
N GLN A 87 0.15 23.43 1.59
CA GLN A 87 -0.53 23.97 0.40
C GLN A 87 0.00 23.33 -0.89
N THR A 88 1.30 23.08 -0.98
CA THR A 88 1.92 22.42 -2.15
C THR A 88 1.40 21.00 -2.40
N ALA A 89 1.06 20.26 -1.36
CA ALA A 89 0.52 18.90 -1.50
C ALA A 89 -0.96 18.94 -1.91
N LEU A 90 -1.72 19.88 -1.36
CA LEU A 90 -3.12 20.14 -1.74
C LEU A 90 -3.24 20.63 -3.19
N ASP A 91 -2.33 21.51 -3.64
CA ASP A 91 -2.29 22.01 -5.01
C ASP A 91 -1.94 20.88 -6.00
N TYR A 92 -1.00 20.00 -5.63
CA TYR A 92 -0.56 18.89 -6.47
C TYR A 92 -1.68 17.86 -6.72
N SER A 93 -2.48 17.59 -5.68
CA SER A 93 -3.61 16.62 -5.73
C SER A 93 -4.94 17.26 -6.15
N ALA A 94 -4.97 18.57 -6.40
CA ALA A 94 -6.19 19.35 -6.59
C ALA A 94 -7.22 19.21 -5.44
N ILE A 95 -6.79 18.80 -4.24
CA ILE A 95 -7.64 18.62 -3.07
C ILE A 95 -7.70 19.92 -2.26
N THR A 96 -8.90 20.41 -1.99
CA THR A 96 -9.08 21.59 -1.11
C THR A 96 -9.44 21.21 0.31
N MET A 97 -9.06 22.03 1.29
CA MET A 97 -9.50 21.85 2.68
C MET A 97 -11.02 21.88 2.83
N GLU A 98 -11.73 22.62 1.98
CA GLU A 98 -13.19 22.67 1.99
C GLU A 98 -13.80 21.35 1.52
N MET A 99 -13.23 20.74 0.48
CA MET A 99 -13.62 19.39 0.04
C MET A 99 -13.44 18.37 1.17
N LEU A 100 -12.31 18.41 1.88
CA LEU A 100 -12.08 17.50 3.01
C LEU A 100 -13.08 17.71 4.15
N ARG A 101 -13.48 18.95 4.44
CA ARG A 101 -14.47 19.24 5.49
C ARG A 101 -15.88 18.80 5.12
N THR A 102 -16.24 18.88 3.84
CA THR A 102 -17.61 18.65 3.36
C THR A 102 -17.85 17.22 2.91
N GLN A 103 -16.85 16.59 2.30
CA GLN A 103 -16.94 15.25 1.70
C GLN A 103 -16.09 14.21 2.44
N GLY A 104 -15.18 14.65 3.31
CA GLY A 104 -14.30 13.76 4.04
C GLY A 104 -15.06 12.86 5.02
N VAL A 105 -14.65 11.60 5.06
CA VAL A 105 -15.14 10.59 6.00
C VAL A 105 -14.24 10.58 7.24
N ASP A 106 -14.82 10.28 8.41
CA ASP A 106 -14.06 10.10 9.64
C ASP A 106 -12.91 9.09 9.45
N MET A 107 -11.72 9.48 9.90
CA MET A 107 -10.48 8.70 9.75
C MET A 107 -10.60 7.28 10.32
N LYS A 108 -11.27 7.09 11.47
CA LYS A 108 -11.43 5.76 12.07
C LYS A 108 -12.40 4.90 11.29
N LYS A 109 -13.47 5.50 10.75
CA LYS A 109 -14.39 4.82 9.85
C LYS A 109 -13.66 4.35 8.58
N VAL A 110 -12.87 5.22 7.95
CA VAL A 110 -12.07 4.84 6.78
C VAL A 110 -11.12 3.69 7.10
N ALA A 111 -10.39 3.74 8.22
CA ALA A 111 -9.52 2.65 8.64
C ALA A 111 -10.28 1.31 8.81
N GLY A 112 -11.48 1.34 9.39
CA GLY A 112 -12.35 0.18 9.50
C GLY A 112 -12.80 -0.37 8.14
N GLU A 113 -13.13 0.52 7.20
CA GLU A 113 -13.55 0.17 5.83
C GLU A 113 -12.42 -0.46 5.03
N VAL A 114 -11.17 -0.02 5.21
CA VAL A 114 -9.96 -0.66 4.63
C VAL A 114 -9.80 -2.10 5.13
N ILE A 115 -9.96 -2.33 6.45
CA ILE A 115 -9.90 -3.69 7.01
C ILE A 115 -11.05 -4.55 6.47
N ALA A 116 -12.26 -4.00 6.39
CA ALA A 116 -13.41 -4.69 5.83
C ALA A 116 -13.19 -5.03 4.34
N PHE A 117 -12.56 -4.13 3.58
CA PHE A 117 -12.19 -4.30 2.18
C PHE A 117 -11.24 -5.47 1.99
N ALA A 118 -10.17 -5.53 2.77
CA ALA A 118 -9.20 -6.59 2.66
C ALA A 118 -9.76 -7.96 3.09
N LYS A 119 -10.61 -8.00 4.13
CA LYS A 119 -11.29 -9.22 4.57
C LYS A 119 -12.20 -9.80 3.48
N ARG A 120 -13.07 -8.97 2.88
CA ARG A 120 -13.98 -9.44 1.81
C ARG A 120 -13.25 -9.76 0.51
N SER A 121 -12.09 -9.14 0.28
CA SER A 121 -11.22 -9.44 -0.87
C SER A 121 -10.39 -10.71 -0.69
N THR A 122 -10.35 -11.32 0.50
CA THR A 122 -9.61 -12.56 0.74
C THR A 122 -10.42 -13.77 0.26
N LEU A 123 -10.14 -14.24 -0.97
CA LEU A 123 -10.94 -15.27 -1.66
C LEU A 123 -10.58 -16.72 -1.31
N SER A 124 -9.51 -16.95 -0.55
CA SER A 124 -9.06 -18.29 -0.18
C SER A 124 -8.61 -18.34 1.28
N LYS A 125 -8.82 -19.49 1.93
CA LYS A 125 -8.43 -19.68 3.33
C LYS A 125 -6.92 -19.90 3.48
N GLY A 126 -6.42 -19.55 4.66
CA GLY A 126 -5.04 -19.81 5.10
C GLY A 126 -4.17 -18.57 5.12
N TYR A 127 -3.12 -18.62 5.95
CA TYR A 127 -2.24 -17.48 6.22
C TYR A 127 -1.56 -16.93 4.95
N GLN A 128 -1.19 -17.82 4.03
CA GLN A 128 -0.55 -17.46 2.76
C GLN A 128 -1.50 -16.78 1.75
N CYS A 129 -2.82 -16.82 1.97
CA CYS A 129 -3.82 -16.26 1.05
C CYS A 129 -4.22 -14.84 1.45
N LYS A 130 -3.68 -14.29 2.55
CA LYS A 130 -3.89 -12.90 2.91
C LYS A 130 -3.41 -11.99 1.77
N PRO A 131 -4.12 -10.88 1.50
CA PRO A 131 -3.78 -10.00 0.40
C PRO A 131 -2.41 -9.35 0.59
N VAL A 132 -1.72 -9.14 -0.54
CA VAL A 132 -0.46 -8.41 -0.63
C VAL A 132 -0.76 -7.00 -1.13
N LEU A 133 -0.11 -5.98 -0.58
CA LEU A 133 -0.28 -4.60 -1.06
C LEU A 133 0.42 -4.41 -2.41
N VAL A 134 -0.13 -3.57 -3.28
CA VAL A 134 0.43 -3.24 -4.59
C VAL A 134 0.36 -1.72 -4.77
N GLY A 135 1.43 -1.12 -5.26
CA GLY A 135 1.54 0.33 -5.38
C GLY A 135 2.82 0.72 -6.13
N GLN A 136 2.88 1.96 -6.61
CA GLN A 136 4.08 2.55 -7.21
C GLN A 136 4.82 3.34 -6.13
N ASN A 137 6.08 3.00 -5.83
CA ASN A 137 6.81 3.60 -4.70
C ASN A 137 6.07 3.44 -3.35
N ILE A 138 5.34 2.32 -3.21
CA ILE A 138 4.35 2.06 -2.16
C ILE A 138 4.88 2.14 -0.71
N ALA A 139 6.19 2.10 -0.50
CA ALA A 139 6.76 2.28 0.83
C ALA A 139 6.32 3.61 1.47
N PHE A 140 6.08 4.64 0.65
CA PHE A 140 5.48 5.90 1.05
C PHE A 140 4.07 5.70 1.62
N ASP A 141 3.17 5.11 0.82
CA ASP A 141 1.77 4.83 1.17
C ASP A 141 1.62 3.92 2.38
N ILE A 142 2.51 2.94 2.53
CA ILE A 142 2.53 2.04 3.69
C ILE A 142 2.75 2.82 4.98
N GLY A 143 3.56 3.88 4.96
CA GLY A 143 3.74 4.77 6.11
C GLY A 143 2.44 5.45 6.53
N PHE A 144 1.66 5.96 5.57
CA PHE A 144 0.36 6.58 5.81
C PHE A 144 -0.71 5.54 6.21
N LEU A 145 -0.69 4.36 5.61
CA LEU A 145 -1.56 3.25 6.01
C LEU A 145 -1.29 2.83 7.46
N GLN A 146 -0.02 2.71 7.85
CA GLN A 146 0.36 2.43 9.23
C GLN A 146 -0.08 3.57 10.17
N GLN A 147 0.09 4.84 9.77
CA GLN A 147 -0.44 5.97 10.54
C GLN A 147 -1.95 5.81 10.78
N LEU A 148 -2.72 5.61 9.70
CA LEU A 148 -4.17 5.44 9.71
C LEU A 148 -4.59 4.30 10.65
N MET A 149 -3.97 3.13 10.52
CA MET A 149 -4.28 1.96 11.35
C MET A 149 -3.94 2.17 12.83
N ASN A 150 -2.79 2.79 13.13
CA ASN A 150 -2.42 3.06 14.51
C ASN A 150 -3.31 4.12 15.15
N TYR A 151 -3.66 5.19 14.42
CA TYR A 151 -4.54 6.26 14.91
C TYR A 151 -5.98 5.78 15.13
N ALA A 152 -6.43 4.80 14.35
CA ALA A 152 -7.71 4.14 14.53
C ALA A 152 -7.70 3.04 15.63
N GLY A 153 -6.51 2.66 16.14
CA GLY A 153 -6.38 1.54 17.09
C GLY A 153 -6.58 0.16 16.44
N LEU A 154 -6.37 0.04 15.14
CA LEU A 154 -6.61 -1.17 14.32
C LEU A 154 -5.32 -1.87 13.87
N ALA A 155 -4.17 -1.57 14.47
CA ALA A 155 -2.89 -2.15 14.09
C ALA A 155 -2.86 -3.70 14.19
N ALA A 156 -3.50 -4.26 15.22
CA ALA A 156 -3.59 -5.73 15.39
C ALA A 156 -4.49 -6.37 14.33
N GLU A 157 -5.59 -5.71 13.98
CA GLU A 157 -6.52 -6.12 12.93
C GLU A 157 -5.85 -6.04 11.55
N PHE A 158 -5.02 -5.02 11.33
CA PHE A 158 -4.22 -4.87 10.12
C PHE A 158 -3.26 -6.06 9.93
N GLU A 159 -2.49 -6.43 10.95
CA GLU A 159 -1.60 -7.60 10.94
C GLU A 159 -2.35 -8.92 10.69
N LYS A 160 -3.53 -9.07 11.29
CA LYS A 160 -4.37 -10.27 11.08
C LYS A 160 -4.92 -10.35 9.65
N THR A 161 -5.14 -9.20 9.01
CA THR A 161 -5.87 -9.13 7.74
C THR A 161 -4.94 -9.19 6.53
N PHE A 162 -3.79 -8.51 6.56
CA PHE A 162 -2.87 -8.43 5.42
C PHE A 162 -1.69 -9.40 5.53
N SER A 163 -1.12 -9.76 4.39
CA SER A 163 0.13 -10.51 4.32
C SER A 163 1.26 -9.64 4.86
N GLY A 164 2.14 -10.21 5.69
CA GLY A 164 3.27 -9.50 6.25
C GLY A 164 3.98 -10.29 7.33
N THR A 165 4.97 -9.64 7.95
CA THR A 165 5.78 -10.17 9.06
C THR A 165 6.05 -9.07 10.07
N ARG A 166 6.59 -9.41 11.24
CA ARG A 166 7.08 -8.39 12.19
C ARG A 166 8.57 -8.17 11.98
N ASP A 167 8.99 -6.91 12.05
CA ASP A 167 10.41 -6.57 12.09
C ASP A 167 11.05 -6.91 13.46
N TYR A 168 12.35 -6.62 13.58
CA TYR A 168 13.11 -6.83 14.83
C TYR A 168 12.50 -6.09 16.04
N TYR A 169 11.85 -4.94 15.82
CA TYR A 169 11.21 -4.14 16.87
C TYR A 169 9.78 -4.57 17.17
N GLY A 170 9.26 -5.60 16.46
CA GLY A 170 7.91 -6.10 16.63
C GLY A 170 6.85 -5.34 15.84
N ASN A 171 7.23 -4.40 14.97
CA ASN A 171 6.26 -3.66 14.15
C ASN A 171 5.85 -4.52 12.95
N PHE A 172 4.55 -4.54 12.64
CA PHE A 172 4.05 -5.23 11.46
C PHE A 172 4.48 -4.53 10.18
N GLN A 173 5.15 -5.28 9.31
CA GLN A 173 5.60 -4.90 7.98
C GLN A 173 4.74 -5.66 6.96
N PRO A 174 3.76 -5.01 6.30
CA PRO A 174 2.98 -5.67 5.27
C PRO A 174 3.89 -6.05 4.10
N HIS A 175 3.63 -7.20 3.50
CA HIS A 175 4.23 -7.55 2.22
C HIS A 175 3.61 -6.70 1.12
N TYR A 176 4.44 -6.29 0.17
CA TYR A 176 4.01 -5.48 -0.95
C TYR A 176 4.74 -5.83 -2.23
N ILE A 177 4.15 -5.45 -3.37
CA ILE A 177 4.79 -5.40 -4.67
C ILE A 177 4.91 -3.93 -5.06
N ASP A 178 6.15 -3.44 -5.12
CA ASP A 178 6.44 -2.10 -5.61
C ASP A 178 6.69 -2.15 -7.12
N THR A 179 5.75 -1.61 -7.89
CA THR A 179 5.82 -1.59 -9.35
C THR A 179 6.98 -0.75 -9.88
N LEU A 180 7.52 0.18 -9.09
CA LEU A 180 8.73 0.92 -9.42
C LEU A 180 9.95 -0.01 -9.45
N ALA A 181 10.05 -0.92 -8.47
CA ALA A 181 11.11 -1.92 -8.42
C ALA A 181 10.97 -2.95 -9.55
N VAL A 182 9.73 -3.37 -9.86
CA VAL A 182 9.47 -4.28 -11.00
C VAL A 182 9.80 -3.59 -12.33
N GLY A 183 9.48 -2.30 -12.49
CA GLY A 183 9.85 -1.53 -13.67
C GLY A 183 11.36 -1.43 -13.85
N ARG A 184 12.11 -1.15 -12.78
CA ARG A 184 13.58 -1.18 -12.82
C ARG A 184 14.11 -2.55 -13.27
N LEU A 185 13.54 -3.63 -12.76
CA LEU A 185 13.91 -4.98 -13.20
C LEU A 185 13.61 -5.20 -14.69
N ALA A 186 12.47 -4.71 -15.18
CA ALA A 186 12.03 -4.89 -16.55
C ALA A 186 12.80 -4.04 -17.57
N PHE A 187 13.24 -2.84 -17.18
CA PHE A 187 13.75 -1.83 -18.11
C PHE A 187 15.19 -1.36 -17.86
N ALA A 188 15.90 -1.86 -16.83
CA ALA A 188 17.27 -1.42 -16.55
C ALA A 188 18.28 -1.63 -17.70
N ALA A 189 17.97 -2.50 -18.67
CA ALA A 189 18.78 -2.71 -19.85
C ALA A 189 18.48 -1.73 -21.01
N ASP A 190 17.41 -0.95 -20.91
CA ASP A 190 16.99 0.02 -21.91
C ASP A 190 17.51 1.43 -21.56
N PRO A 191 18.51 1.96 -22.30
CA PRO A 191 19.12 3.25 -21.99
C PRO A 191 18.16 4.44 -22.18
N GLU A 192 17.06 4.27 -22.92
CA GLU A 192 16.06 5.32 -23.11
C GLU A 192 15.17 5.49 -21.85
N VAL A 193 15.19 4.53 -20.92
CA VAL A 193 14.44 4.61 -19.66
C VAL A 193 15.28 5.29 -18.59
N THR A 194 15.15 6.61 -18.53
CA THR A 194 15.86 7.47 -17.56
C THR A 194 15.07 7.74 -16.28
N SER A 195 13.76 7.46 -16.28
CA SER A 195 12.86 7.72 -15.15
C SER A 195 11.79 6.64 -15.05
N TYR A 196 11.34 6.41 -13.82
CA TYR A 196 10.35 5.38 -13.47
C TYR A 196 9.11 5.99 -12.79
N LYS A 197 8.83 7.27 -13.07
CA LYS A 197 7.57 7.90 -12.68
C LYS A 197 6.39 7.16 -13.31
N LEU A 198 5.26 7.16 -12.63
CA LEU A 198 4.08 6.40 -13.03
C LEU A 198 3.66 6.73 -14.47
N GLU A 199 3.60 8.03 -14.82
CA GLU A 199 3.17 8.47 -16.15
C GLU A 199 4.09 7.99 -17.28
N LEU A 200 5.40 7.93 -17.03
CA LEU A 200 6.39 7.52 -18.03
C LEU A 200 6.39 6.00 -18.23
N VAL A 201 6.24 5.25 -17.13
CA VAL A 201 6.15 3.79 -17.18
C VAL A 201 4.85 3.36 -17.84
N ALA A 202 3.73 4.01 -17.50
CA ALA A 202 2.43 3.77 -18.12
C ALA A 202 2.49 3.99 -19.64
N SER A 203 2.98 5.16 -20.07
CA SER A 203 3.15 5.49 -21.49
C SER A 203 4.02 4.48 -22.22
N LYS A 204 5.17 4.07 -21.64
CA LYS A 204 6.05 3.06 -22.24
C LYS A 204 5.40 1.69 -22.39
N LEU A 205 4.46 1.36 -21.50
CA LEU A 205 3.72 0.10 -21.52
C LEU A 205 2.43 0.17 -22.34
N GLY A 206 2.06 1.34 -22.87
CA GLY A 206 0.78 1.55 -23.55
C GLY A 206 -0.41 1.49 -22.61
N VAL A 207 -0.24 1.85 -21.34
CA VAL A 207 -1.30 2.02 -20.34
C VAL A 207 -1.74 3.47 -20.36
N GLU A 208 -3.04 3.71 -20.49
CA GLU A 208 -3.63 5.05 -20.43
C GLU A 208 -3.74 5.55 -18.98
N LEU A 209 -3.45 6.83 -18.77
CA LEU A 209 -3.61 7.52 -17.49
C LEU A 209 -4.63 8.63 -17.72
N ASP A 210 -5.83 8.46 -17.17
CA ASP A 210 -6.97 9.35 -17.40
C ASP A 210 -6.80 10.70 -16.68
N ASP A 211 -6.34 10.68 -15.43
CA ASP A 211 -6.09 11.86 -14.60
C ASP A 211 -4.97 11.52 -13.59
N ALA A 212 -3.78 12.11 -13.75
CA ALA A 212 -2.69 11.86 -12.82
C ALA A 212 -2.94 12.64 -11.52
N HIS A 213 -2.63 12.05 -10.36
CA HIS A 213 -2.86 12.65 -9.03
C HIS A 213 -4.33 12.63 -8.57
N ASP A 214 -5.13 11.74 -9.16
CA ASP A 214 -6.27 11.13 -8.49
C ASP A 214 -5.87 9.72 -8.03
N ALA A 215 -5.98 9.45 -6.73
CA ALA A 215 -5.56 8.18 -6.17
C ALA A 215 -6.23 6.96 -6.84
N ALA A 216 -7.48 7.07 -7.31
CA ALA A 216 -8.16 5.94 -7.95
C ALA A 216 -7.64 5.66 -9.36
N ALA A 217 -7.34 6.72 -10.13
CA ALA A 217 -6.66 6.62 -11.42
C ALA A 217 -5.25 6.03 -11.26
N ASP A 218 -4.48 6.50 -10.27
CA ASP A 218 -3.10 6.05 -10.02
C ASP A 218 -3.07 4.57 -9.59
N VAL A 219 -4.02 4.11 -8.77
CA VAL A 219 -4.19 2.67 -8.47
C VAL A 219 -4.51 1.87 -9.75
N THR A 220 -5.39 2.38 -10.61
CA THR A 220 -5.76 1.69 -11.87
C THR A 220 -4.53 1.50 -12.75
N ALA A 221 -3.80 2.59 -13.03
CA ALA A 221 -2.59 2.58 -13.82
C ALA A 221 -1.53 1.63 -13.23
N THR A 222 -1.35 1.66 -11.90
CA THR A 222 -0.42 0.77 -11.20
C THR A 222 -0.78 -0.71 -11.39
N LEU A 223 -2.05 -1.07 -11.25
CA LEU A 223 -2.49 -2.45 -11.43
C LEU A 223 -2.39 -2.90 -12.89
N ASP A 224 -2.67 -2.02 -13.85
CA ASP A 224 -2.52 -2.32 -15.28
C ASP A 224 -1.06 -2.52 -15.67
N ILE A 225 -0.16 -1.65 -15.19
CA ILE A 225 1.30 -1.78 -15.34
C ILE A 225 1.77 -3.14 -14.80
N LEU A 226 1.38 -3.50 -13.58
CA LEU A 226 1.76 -4.79 -13.00
C LEU A 226 1.14 -5.98 -13.76
N GLY A 227 -0.02 -5.78 -14.36
CA GLY A 227 -0.66 -6.76 -15.25
C GLY A 227 0.15 -7.04 -16.49
N VAL A 228 0.66 -5.98 -17.13
CA VAL A 228 1.56 -6.11 -18.29
C VAL A 228 2.86 -6.83 -17.88
N TYR A 229 3.47 -6.48 -16.76
CA TYR A 229 4.65 -7.20 -16.26
C TYR A 229 4.36 -8.67 -16.00
N THR A 230 3.25 -8.97 -15.34
CA THR A 230 2.83 -10.34 -15.03
C THR A 230 2.56 -11.15 -16.29
N SER A 231 1.91 -10.56 -17.29
CA SER A 231 1.66 -11.17 -18.60
C SER A 231 2.99 -11.56 -19.28
N ARG A 232 3.96 -10.64 -19.33
CA ARG A 232 5.30 -10.90 -19.87
C ARG A 232 6.05 -12.00 -19.11
N LEU A 233 5.95 -12.03 -17.77
CA LEU A 233 6.58 -13.07 -16.95
C LEU A 233 5.96 -14.47 -17.15
N ARG A 234 4.68 -14.54 -17.55
CA ARG A 234 3.99 -15.81 -17.84
C ARG A 234 4.28 -16.34 -19.23
N GLN A 235 4.74 -15.49 -20.16
CA GLN A 235 5.12 -15.94 -21.49
C GLN A 235 6.32 -16.87 -21.38
N THR A 236 6.13 -18.11 -21.83
CA THR A 236 7.10 -19.22 -21.77
C THR A 236 8.13 -19.21 -22.90
N GLU A 237 8.08 -18.22 -23.81
CA GLU A 237 9.07 -18.04 -24.86
C GLU A 237 10.31 -17.30 -24.29
N GLY A 238 11.19 -18.05 -23.64
CA GLY A 238 12.39 -17.51 -23.00
C GLY A 238 13.65 -17.64 -23.85
N ALA A 239 14.31 -16.52 -24.13
CA ALA A 239 15.74 -16.49 -24.37
C ALA A 239 16.49 -16.99 -23.11
N ALA A 240 17.55 -17.79 -23.30
CA ALA A 240 18.26 -18.45 -22.22
C ALA A 240 18.85 -17.45 -21.22
N ILE A 241 18.33 -17.44 -19.99
CA ILE A 241 18.95 -16.74 -18.87
C ILE A 241 20.16 -17.57 -18.42
N ALA A 242 21.32 -16.93 -18.21
CA ALA A 242 22.50 -17.55 -17.63
C ALA A 242 22.22 -17.94 -16.16
N MET A 243 21.60 -19.09 -15.94
CA MET A 243 21.45 -19.66 -14.61
C MET A 243 22.83 -20.10 -14.10
N GLN A 244 23.29 -19.51 -13.00
CA GLN A 244 24.45 -20.05 -12.29
C GLN A 244 24.12 -21.47 -11.80
N LYS A 245 24.73 -22.49 -12.41
CA LYS A 245 24.69 -23.85 -11.88
C LYS A 245 25.38 -23.85 -10.52
N LYS A 246 24.60 -23.85 -9.43
CA LYS A 246 25.10 -24.13 -8.08
C LYS A 246 25.08 -25.64 -7.84
N GLU A 247 26.24 -26.20 -7.53
CA GLU A 247 26.33 -27.56 -6.99
C GLU A 247 25.61 -27.63 -5.65
N LYS A 248 24.72 -28.62 -5.51
CA LYS A 248 24.03 -28.88 -4.23
C LYS A 248 25.02 -29.50 -3.25
N THR A 249 25.54 -28.69 -2.33
CA THR A 249 26.51 -29.14 -1.31
C THR A 249 25.89 -29.87 -0.12
N ARG A 250 24.55 -29.94 0.01
CA ARG A 250 23.87 -30.66 1.11
C ARG A 250 22.74 -31.55 0.59
N LYS A 251 22.73 -32.81 1.06
CA LYS A 251 21.74 -33.84 0.68
C LYS A 251 20.38 -33.72 1.37
N TYR A 252 20.30 -33.02 2.51
CA TYR A 252 19.07 -32.90 3.29
C TYR A 252 18.93 -31.50 3.88
N PHE A 253 17.79 -30.85 3.60
CA PHE A 253 17.27 -29.77 4.43
C PHE A 253 16.50 -30.44 5.57
N LYS A 254 17.08 -30.44 6.78
CA LYS A 254 16.28 -30.66 7.99
C LYS A 254 15.68 -29.31 8.36
N ILE A 255 14.35 -29.23 8.32
CA ILE A 255 13.57 -28.18 8.99
C ILE A 255 13.31 -28.68 10.41
#